data_AF-A0A9D6EF70-F1
#
_entry.id   AF-A0A9D6EF70-F1
#
_cell.length_a   1.000
_cell.length_b   1.000
_cell.length_c   1.000
_cell.angle_alpha   90.00
_cell.angle_beta   90.00
_cell.angle_gamma   90.00
#
_symmetry.space_group_name_H-M   'P 1'
#
loop_
_entity.id
_entity.type
_entity.pdbx_description
1 polymer ?
#
loop_
_entity_poly.entity_id
_entity_poly.type
_entity_poly.pdbx_seq_one_letter_code
_entity_poly.pdbx_strand_id
1 'polypeptide(L)'
;MAMQVRLSRDVEAKARPASAPMTVDELLARFPEVPRDLRDEPVLAGYVEAFGPLLRVAQKPAPCMRDGGDAPHAFYVRLVNDLAIYGVGLARRDRTLARLQATLEEDRRQPATFACTLVPRRAPGTPRSGCA
;
A
#
# COMPACT_ATOMS: atom_id res chain seq x y z
N MET A 1 -31.26 28.21 -36.89
CA MET A 1 -30.16 27.24 -36.77
C MET A 1 -29.78 27.17 -35.29
N ALA A 2 -30.13 26.07 -34.60
CA ALA A 2 -29.78 25.85 -33.20
C ALA A 2 -28.95 24.57 -33.13
N MET A 3 -27.64 24.72 -32.91
CA MET A 3 -26.70 23.62 -32.75
C MET A 3 -26.92 22.99 -31.37
N GLN A 4 -27.44 21.76 -31.37
CA GLN A 4 -27.54 20.94 -30.18
C GLN A 4 -26.14 20.40 -29.85
N VAL A 5 -25.64 20.71 -28.66
CA VAL A 5 -24.34 20.24 -28.17
C VAL A 5 -24.44 18.74 -27.89
N ARG A 6 -23.75 17.93 -28.69
CA ARG A 6 -23.58 16.47 -28.51
C ARG A 6 -22.62 16.20 -27.34
N LEU A 7 -23.06 16.42 -26.10
CA LEU A 7 -22.34 16.07 -24.88
C LEU A 7 -22.59 14.61 -24.49
N SER A 8 -22.30 13.67 -25.40
CA SER A 8 -22.53 12.24 -25.18
C SER A 8 -21.55 11.40 -25.98
N ARG A 9 -20.26 11.39 -25.60
CA ARG A 9 -19.34 10.27 -25.88
C ARG A 9 -17.97 10.33 -25.21
N ASP A 10 -17.51 11.47 -24.71
CA ASP A 10 -16.14 11.59 -24.17
C ASP A 10 -16.01 11.44 -22.64
N VAL A 11 -17.10 11.12 -21.94
CA VAL A 11 -17.08 10.81 -20.49
C VAL A 11 -17.18 9.30 -20.23
N GLU A 12 -16.83 8.46 -21.20
CA GLU A 12 -16.77 7.00 -20.99
C GLU A 12 -15.36 6.42 -21.18
N ALA A 13 -14.39 7.25 -21.59
CA ALA A 13 -13.00 6.85 -21.81
C ALA A 13 -12.05 7.10 -20.61
N LYS A 14 -12.57 7.54 -19.45
CA LYS A 14 -11.74 7.85 -18.26
C LYS A 14 -12.11 7.07 -17.00
N ALA A 15 -12.87 5.98 -17.14
CA ALA A 15 -12.70 4.86 -16.22
C ALA A 15 -11.50 4.05 -16.74
N ARG A 16 -10.28 4.48 -16.36
CA ARG A 16 -9.14 3.55 -16.38
C ARG A 16 -9.66 2.26 -15.71
N PRO A 17 -9.44 1.07 -16.29
CA PRO A 17 -9.79 -0.16 -15.58
C PRO A 17 -9.17 -0.02 -14.19
N ALA A 18 -9.99 -0.16 -13.15
CA ALA A 18 -9.50 -0.22 -11.78
C ALA A 18 -8.25 -1.10 -11.82
N SER A 19 -7.08 -0.52 -11.55
CA SER A 19 -5.78 -1.12 -11.85
C SER A 19 -5.84 -2.60 -11.47
N ALA A 20 -5.52 -3.49 -12.41
CA ALA A 20 -5.58 -4.93 -12.22
C ALA A 20 -5.09 -5.28 -10.79
N PRO A 21 -5.72 -6.24 -10.09
CA PRO A 21 -5.30 -6.61 -8.74
C PRO A 21 -3.79 -6.85 -8.74
N MET A 22 -3.09 -6.27 -7.76
CA MET A 22 -1.66 -6.45 -7.64
C MET A 22 -1.37 -7.94 -7.46
N THR A 23 -0.31 -8.43 -8.10
CA THR A 23 0.09 -9.84 -7.96
C THR A 23 1.22 -9.96 -6.95
N VAL A 24 1.37 -11.15 -6.35
CA VAL A 24 2.51 -11.44 -5.45
C VAL A 24 3.84 -11.26 -6.19
N ASP A 25 3.89 -11.64 -7.46
CA ASP A 25 5.04 -11.38 -8.34
C ASP A 25 5.36 -9.88 -8.49
N GLU A 26 4.34 -9.04 -8.66
CA GLU A 26 4.51 -7.58 -8.71
C GLU A 26 5.09 -7.06 -7.38
N LEU A 27 4.63 -7.58 -6.24
CA LEU A 27 5.16 -7.23 -4.92
C LEU A 27 6.64 -7.56 -4.78
N LEU A 28 7.02 -8.81 -5.09
CA LEU A 28 8.39 -9.30 -4.98
C LEU A 28 9.35 -8.57 -5.94
N ALA A 29 8.86 -8.18 -7.12
CA ALA A 29 9.63 -7.37 -8.07
C ALA A 29 9.87 -5.94 -7.57
N ARG A 30 8.87 -5.36 -6.88
CA ARG A 30 8.94 -4.00 -6.34
C ARG A 30 9.76 -3.91 -5.05
N PHE A 31 9.70 -4.94 -4.21
CA PHE A 31 10.38 -4.99 -2.92
C PHE A 31 11.27 -6.24 -2.85
N PRO A 32 12.52 -6.17 -3.35
CA PRO A 32 13.46 -7.30 -3.29
C PRO A 32 13.85 -7.71 -1.87
N GLU A 33 13.55 -6.90 -0.85
CA GLU A 33 13.70 -7.26 0.55
C GLU A 33 12.65 -8.27 1.06
N VAL A 34 11.55 -8.47 0.33
CA VAL A 34 10.52 -9.45 0.71
C VAL A 34 11.00 -10.84 0.30
N PRO A 35 11.09 -11.79 1.25
CA PRO A 35 11.57 -13.14 0.95
C PRO A 35 10.66 -13.91 -0.02
N ARG A 36 11.29 -14.58 -0.99
CA ARG A 36 10.59 -15.38 -2.00
C ARG A 36 9.98 -16.67 -1.45
N ASP A 37 10.41 -17.13 -0.27
CA ASP A 37 9.83 -18.30 0.40
C ASP A 37 8.38 -18.07 0.85
N LEU A 38 7.95 -16.81 0.98
CA LEU A 38 6.56 -16.44 1.26
C LEU A 38 5.68 -16.37 0.01
N ARG A 39 6.24 -16.56 -1.19
CA ARG A 39 5.52 -16.36 -2.46
C ARG A 39 4.23 -17.18 -2.56
N ASP A 40 4.31 -18.45 -2.16
CA ASP A 40 3.19 -19.39 -2.28
C ASP A 40 2.28 -19.40 -1.05
N GLU A 41 2.49 -18.46 -0.11
CA GLU A 41 1.67 -18.36 1.09
C GLU A 41 0.30 -17.74 0.75
N PRO A 42 -0.82 -18.42 1.09
CA PRO A 42 -2.15 -17.91 0.80
C PRO A 42 -2.45 -16.61 1.55
N VAL A 43 -1.83 -16.43 2.73
CA VAL A 43 -1.93 -15.19 3.51
C VAL A 43 -1.30 -14.02 2.74
N LEU A 44 -0.17 -14.24 2.05
CA LEU A 44 0.47 -13.20 1.24
C LEU A 44 -0.37 -12.85 0.01
N ALA A 45 -0.96 -13.83 -0.65
CA ALA A 45 -1.87 -13.59 -1.77
C ALA A 45 -3.06 -12.71 -1.35
N GLY A 46 -3.74 -13.06 -0.25
CA GLY A 46 -4.84 -12.24 0.29
C GLY A 46 -4.39 -10.84 0.72
N TYR A 47 -3.17 -10.71 1.23
CA TYR A 47 -2.56 -9.44 1.61
C TYR A 47 -2.38 -8.50 0.41
N VAL A 48 -1.85 -9.04 -0.68
CA VAL A 48 -1.62 -8.26 -1.91
C VAL A 48 -2.93 -7.90 -2.60
N GLU A 49 -3.94 -8.76 -2.56
CA GLU A 49 -5.28 -8.45 -3.07
C GLU A 49 -5.93 -7.30 -2.29
N ALA A 50 -5.85 -7.33 -0.95
CA ALA A 50 -6.46 -6.30 -0.10
C ALA A 50 -5.72 -4.95 -0.20
N PHE A 51 -4.39 -4.97 -0.14
CA PHE A 51 -3.58 -3.76 -0.02
C PHE A 51 -2.86 -3.36 -1.30
N GLY A 52 -3.09 -4.03 -2.43
CA GLY A 52 -2.41 -3.78 -3.70
C GLY A 52 -2.33 -2.30 -4.13
N PRO A 53 -3.43 -1.52 -4.06
CA PRO A 53 -3.37 -0.08 -4.35
C PRO A 53 -2.41 0.69 -3.43
N LEU A 54 -2.34 0.32 -2.15
CA LEU A 54 -1.46 0.95 -1.16
C LEU A 54 0.00 0.52 -1.34
N LEU A 55 0.24 -0.76 -1.62
CA LEU A 55 1.57 -1.33 -1.87
C LEU A 55 2.23 -0.72 -3.12
N ARG A 56 1.43 -0.35 -4.12
CA ARG A 56 1.90 0.38 -5.33
C ARG A 56 2.33 1.81 -5.07
N VAL A 57 1.75 2.48 -4.08
CA VAL A 57 2.18 3.83 -3.68
C VAL A 57 3.23 3.81 -2.59
N ALA A 58 3.39 2.67 -1.88
CA ALA A 58 4.37 2.52 -0.82
C ALA A 58 5.79 2.78 -1.32
N GLN A 59 6.54 3.56 -0.54
CA GLN A 59 7.92 3.96 -0.84
C GLN A 59 8.79 3.73 0.39
N LYS A 60 9.95 3.09 0.17
CA LYS A 60 10.91 2.84 1.23
C LYS A 60 11.51 4.15 1.74
N PRO A 61 11.49 4.41 3.06
CA PRO A 61 12.06 5.64 3.59
C PRO A 61 13.58 5.68 3.43
N ALA A 62 14.09 6.85 3.07
CA ALA A 62 15.53 7.08 3.01
C ALA A 62 16.14 7.25 4.43
N PRO A 63 17.41 6.88 4.66
CA PRO A 63 18.03 6.81 5.99
C PRO A 63 18.02 8.10 6.82
N CYS A 64 17.87 9.27 6.21
CA CYS A 64 17.95 10.57 6.89
C CYS A 64 16.61 11.32 6.98
N MET A 65 15.48 10.65 6.72
CA MET A 65 14.16 11.27 6.83
C MET A 65 13.76 11.45 8.30
N ARG A 66 13.70 12.70 8.78
CA ARG A 66 13.42 13.04 10.19
C ARG A 66 11.96 12.90 10.61
N ASP A 67 11.01 13.15 9.70
CA ASP A 67 9.59 13.30 10.06
C ASP A 67 8.72 12.08 9.72
N GLY A 68 9.31 10.90 9.56
CA GLY A 68 8.56 9.67 9.21
C GLY A 68 8.03 9.62 7.76
N GLY A 69 8.23 10.69 7.00
CA GLY A 69 7.88 10.79 5.57
C GLY A 69 6.40 11.05 5.29
N ASP A 70 6.07 11.29 4.01
CA ASP A 70 4.68 11.39 3.54
C ASP A 70 3.95 10.04 3.61
N ALA A 71 2.63 10.05 3.40
CA ALA A 71 1.77 8.85 3.43
C ALA A 71 2.36 7.61 2.70
N PRO A 72 3.01 7.72 1.52
CA PRO A 72 3.75 6.61 0.89
C PRO A 72 4.73 5.86 1.80
N HIS A 73 5.44 6.56 2.67
CA HIS A 73 6.42 5.98 3.58
C HIS A 73 5.76 5.30 4.77
N ALA A 74 4.67 5.88 5.28
CA ALA A 74 3.85 5.25 6.31
C ALA A 74 3.28 3.91 5.81
N PHE A 75 2.84 3.84 4.56
CA PHE A 75 2.39 2.58 3.94
C PHE A 75 3.49 1.54 3.87
N TYR A 76 4.72 1.92 3.50
CA TYR A 76 5.85 0.99 3.53
C TYR A 76 6.14 0.49 4.97
N VAL A 77 6.22 1.41 5.93
CA VAL A 77 6.51 1.08 7.33
C VAL A 77 5.46 0.15 7.93
N ARG A 78 4.19 0.31 7.55
CA ARG A 78 3.10 -0.48 8.12
C ARG A 78 2.83 -1.78 7.36
N LEU A 79 3.02 -1.82 6.04
CA LEU A 79 2.64 -2.97 5.21
C LEU A 79 3.83 -3.82 4.73
N VAL A 80 5.00 -3.22 4.54
CA VAL A 80 6.18 -3.90 3.95
C VAL A 80 7.27 -4.16 4.98
N ASN A 81 7.37 -3.35 6.03
CA ASN A 81 8.47 -3.42 6.99
C ASN A 81 8.57 -4.77 7.72
N ASP A 82 7.46 -5.37 8.13
CA ASP A 82 7.48 -6.68 8.81
C ASP A 82 7.99 -7.79 7.87
N LEU A 83 7.69 -7.72 6.57
CA LEU A 83 8.23 -8.61 5.55
C LEU A 83 9.72 -8.36 5.32
N ALA A 84 10.14 -7.09 5.28
CA ALA A 84 11.53 -6.72 5.14
C ALA A 84 12.39 -7.17 6.34
N ILE A 85 11.88 -7.02 7.56
CA ILE A 85 12.51 -7.49 8.80
C ILE A 85 12.67 -9.02 8.79
N TYR A 86 11.66 -9.73 8.28
CA TYR A 86 11.77 -11.18 8.07
C TYR A 86 12.88 -11.50 7.05
N GLY A 87 12.96 -10.76 5.95
CA GLY A 87 13.98 -11.02 4.92
C GLY A 87 15.42 -10.77 5.31
N VAL A 88 15.66 -9.91 6.30
CA VAL A 88 16.99 -9.75 6.91
C VAL A 88 17.25 -10.71 8.08
N GLY A 89 16.33 -11.65 8.36
CA GLY A 89 16.48 -12.67 9.39
C GLY A 89 16.20 -12.21 10.82
N LEU A 90 15.59 -11.03 10.99
CA LEU A 90 15.30 -10.45 12.32
C LEU A 90 13.92 -10.85 12.87
N ALA A 91 13.05 -11.43 12.04
CA ALA A 91 11.76 -11.99 12.45
C ALA A 91 11.67 -13.48 12.09
N ARG A 92 10.73 -14.19 12.73
CA ARG A 92 10.40 -15.60 12.40
C ARG A 92 9.21 -15.66 11.45
N ARG A 93 9.23 -16.62 10.52
CA ARG A 93 8.16 -16.85 9.53
C ARG A 93 6.77 -16.87 10.16
N ASP A 94 6.55 -17.73 11.14
CA ASP A 94 5.23 -17.90 11.78
C ASP A 94 4.72 -16.59 12.42
N ARG A 95 5.64 -15.81 13.01
CA ARG A 95 5.29 -14.50 13.59
C ARG A 95 4.94 -13.47 12.52
N THR A 96 5.65 -13.48 11.40
CA THR A 96 5.38 -12.60 10.26
C THR A 96 4.03 -12.94 9.62
N LEU A 97 3.75 -14.23 9.41
CA LEU A 97 2.45 -14.71 8.89
C LEU A 97 1.29 -14.37 9.82
N ALA A 98 1.46 -14.58 11.13
CA ALA A 98 0.43 -14.21 12.11
C ALA A 98 0.14 -12.69 12.13
N ARG A 99 1.17 -11.85 11.95
CA ARG A 99 1.01 -10.39 11.85
C ARG A 99 0.30 -9.97 10.56
N LEU A 100 0.64 -10.57 9.43
CA LEU A 100 -0.03 -10.34 8.15
C LEU A 100 -1.52 -10.71 8.25
N GLN A 101 -1.82 -11.86 8.85
CA GLN A 101 -3.19 -12.30 9.06
C GLN A 101 -3.97 -11.36 9.99
N ALA A 102 -3.38 -10.93 11.12
CA ALA A 102 -4.02 -9.97 12.02
C ALA A 102 -4.33 -8.64 11.32
N THR A 103 -3.43 -8.20 10.43
CA THR A 103 -3.62 -6.98 9.62
C THR A 103 -4.77 -7.14 8.62
N LEU A 104 -4.87 -8.29 7.96
CA LEU A 104 -5.99 -8.62 7.08
C LEU A 104 -7.33 -8.69 7.82
N GLU A 105 -7.33 -9.24 9.03
CA GLU A 105 -8.52 -9.28 9.88
C GLU A 105 -8.94 -7.88 10.34
N GLU A 106 -7.98 -7.01 10.65
CA GLU A 106 -8.23 -5.60 10.99
C GLU A 106 -8.85 -4.84 9.81
N ASP A 107 -8.30 -5.00 8.61
CA ASP A 107 -8.85 -4.42 7.38
C ASP A 107 -10.24 -4.95 7.07
N ARG A 108 -10.48 -6.27 7.18
CA ARG A 108 -11.82 -6.87 7.00
C ARG A 108 -12.85 -6.32 7.96
N ARG A 109 -12.46 -5.96 9.19
CA ARG A 109 -13.38 -5.35 10.17
C ARG A 109 -13.73 -3.91 9.79
N GLN A 110 -12.82 -3.18 9.16
CA GLN A 110 -12.97 -1.74 8.91
C GLN A 110 -12.29 -1.26 7.61
N PRO A 111 -12.72 -1.73 6.42
CA PRO A 111 -11.98 -1.48 5.18
C PRO A 111 -12.00 0.00 4.77
N ALA A 112 -13.06 0.74 5.10
CA ALA A 112 -13.20 2.15 4.75
C ALA A 112 -12.30 3.09 5.57
N THR A 113 -11.97 2.70 6.81
CA THR A 113 -11.17 3.53 7.74
C THR A 113 -9.73 3.04 7.88
N PHE A 114 -9.44 1.79 7.52
CA PHE A 114 -8.10 1.21 7.66
C PHE A 114 -7.04 2.03 6.91
N ALA A 115 -7.29 2.42 5.66
CA ALA A 115 -6.36 3.29 4.92
C ALA A 115 -6.08 4.62 5.63
N CYS A 116 -7.06 5.16 6.36
CA CYS A 116 -6.92 6.39 7.16
C CYS A 116 -6.23 6.15 8.52
N THR A 117 -6.19 4.92 9.04
CA THR A 117 -5.43 4.57 10.26
C THR A 117 -3.97 4.23 9.96
N LEU A 118 -3.67 3.85 8.70
CA LEU A 118 -2.31 3.53 8.25
C LEU A 118 -1.37 4.74 8.21
N VAL A 119 -1.90 5.94 7.99
CA VAL A 119 -1.12 7.18 8.01
C VAL A 119 -1.24 7.80 9.40
N PRO A 120 -0.13 7.96 10.15
CA PRO A 120 -0.16 8.67 11.41
C PRO A 120 -0.81 10.05 11.22
N ARG A 121 -1.77 10.40 12.08
CA ARG A 121 -2.33 11.75 12.07
C ARG A 121 -1.16 12.73 12.26
N ARG A 122 -0.95 13.61 11.28
CA ARG A 122 0.05 14.68 11.41
C ARG A 122 -0.16 15.38 12.75
N ALA A 123 0.92 15.53 13.50
CA ALA A 123 0.88 16.29 14.74
C ALA A 123 0.37 17.72 14.42
N PRO A 124 -0.54 18.29 15.24
CA PRO A 124 -0.97 19.67 15.07
C PRO A 124 0.27 20.59 15.05
N GLY A 125 0.49 21.31 13.95
CA GLY A 125 1.61 22.26 13.80
C GLY A 125 2.78 21.82 12.92
N THR A 126 2.70 20.69 12.21
CA THR A 126 3.77 20.29 11.27
C THR A 126 3.80 21.25 10.06
N PRO A 127 4.91 21.98 9.78
CA PRO A 127 5.04 22.85 8.62
C PRO A 127 4.88 22.05 7.32
N ARG A 128 4.30 22.66 6.29
CA ARG A 128 4.24 22.07 4.95
C ARG A 128 5.67 21.95 4.40
N SER A 129 6.17 20.73 4.18
CA SER A 129 7.20 20.51 3.16
C SER A 129 6.56 20.92 1.82
N GLY A 130 7.12 21.96 1.22
CA GLY A 130 6.42 22.86 0.30
C GLY A 130 6.05 22.29 -1.06
N CYS A 131 5.12 23.00 -1.71
CA CYS A 131 5.20 23.28 -3.14
C CYS A 131 5.32 24.81 -3.26
N ALA A 132 6.22 25.26 -4.15
CA ALA A 132 6.53 26.67 -4.41
C ALA A 132 5.30 27.48 -4.85
#